data_AF-A0A9X9FX10-F1
#
_entry.id   AF-A0A9X9FX10-F1
#
_cell.length_a   1.000
_cell.length_b   1.000
_cell.length_c   1.000
_cell.angle_alpha   90.00
_cell.angle_beta   90.00
_cell.angle_gamma   90.00
#
_symmetry.space_group_name_H-M   'P 1'
#
loop_
_entity.id
_entity.type
_entity.pdbx_description
1 polymer ?
#
loop_
_entity_poly.entity_id
_entity_poly.type
_entity_poly.pdbx_seq_one_letter_code
_entity_poly.pdbx_strand_id
1 'polypeptide(L)'
;MQIDLNNPENLTLTAVRQLIASASDDEHTQLRVTRAGIAYISSGVVGGTDIDGLLFRLETWAKGSGYVGNVAASDEVWVTQIFNALKQNWPKPPFDYIDVY
;
A
#
# COMPACT_ATOMS: atom_id res chain seq x y z
N MET A 1 8.44 6.09 -3.90
CA MET A 1 9.02 4.93 -3.18
C MET A 1 8.29 3.67 -3.62
N GLN A 2 8.94 2.51 -3.61
CA GLN A 2 8.29 1.23 -3.93
C GLN A 2 8.99 0.08 -3.21
N ILE A 3 8.30 -1.05 -3.04
CA ILE A 3 8.82 -2.27 -2.44
C ILE A 3 8.67 -3.40 -3.46
N ASP A 4 9.78 -4.05 -3.81
CA ASP A 4 9.75 -5.28 -4.62
C ASP A 4 9.53 -6.49 -3.70
N LEU A 5 8.33 -7.06 -3.77
CA LEU A 5 7.86 -8.18 -2.96
C LEU A 5 8.36 -9.55 -3.44
N ASN A 6 9.06 -9.63 -4.58
CA ASN A 6 9.67 -10.88 -5.02
C ASN A 6 10.89 -11.25 -4.17
N ASN A 7 11.53 -10.25 -3.55
CA ASN A 7 12.57 -10.47 -2.57
C ASN A 7 11.97 -10.37 -1.15
N PRO A 8 11.90 -11.47 -0.39
CA PRO A 8 11.33 -11.45 0.96
C PRO A 8 12.08 -10.53 1.94
N GLU A 9 13.36 -10.20 1.68
CA GLU A 9 14.14 -9.28 2.51
C GLU A 9 13.72 -7.82 2.34
N ASN A 10 13.00 -7.47 1.26
CA ASN A 10 12.56 -6.11 1.00
C ASN A 10 11.30 -5.74 1.78
N LEU A 11 10.41 -6.71 2.05
CA LEU A 11 9.20 -6.47 2.83
C LEU A 11 9.56 -6.45 4.32
N THR A 12 9.79 -5.26 4.84
CA THR A 12 10.08 -4.99 6.26
C THR A 12 9.18 -3.88 6.80
N LEU A 13 8.99 -3.81 8.13
CA LEU A 13 8.27 -2.69 8.76
C LEU A 13 8.91 -1.33 8.42
N THR A 14 10.23 -1.28 8.31
CA THR A 14 10.95 -0.05 7.90
C THR A 14 10.63 0.34 6.45
N ALA A 15 10.59 -0.60 5.52
CA ALA A 15 10.23 -0.32 4.14
C ALA A 15 8.77 0.14 4.01
N VAL A 16 7.84 -0.47 4.76
CA VAL A 16 6.44 -0.05 4.81
C VAL A 16 6.30 1.35 5.39
N ARG A 17 7.02 1.66 6.48
CA ARG A 17 7.09 3.01 7.05
C ARG A 17 7.55 4.04 6.02
N GLN A 18 8.64 3.74 5.30
CA GLN A 18 9.16 4.61 4.25
C GLN A 18 8.18 4.77 3.08
N LEU A 19 7.46 3.71 2.72
CA LEU A 19 6.42 3.76 1.70
C LEU A 19 5.28 4.70 2.10
N ILE A 20 4.71 4.51 3.30
CA ILE A 20 3.63 5.34 3.85
C ILE A 20 4.08 6.81 3.96
N ALA A 21 5.29 7.06 4.45
CA ALA A 21 5.85 8.41 4.57
C ALA A 21 6.07 9.11 3.21
N SER A 22 6.20 8.34 2.12
CA SER A 22 6.53 8.90 0.80
C SER A 22 5.35 9.57 0.08
N ALA A 23 4.12 9.36 0.55
CA ALA A 23 2.91 9.93 -0.05
C ALA A 23 2.39 11.12 0.79
N SER A 24 1.76 12.08 0.11
CA SER A 24 1.04 13.18 0.76
C SER A 24 -0.43 12.83 0.95
N ASP A 25 -1.01 13.32 2.04
CA ASP A 25 -2.44 13.20 2.37
C ASP A 25 -3.28 14.33 1.72
N ASP A 26 -2.71 15.08 0.77
CA ASP A 26 -3.38 16.17 0.05
C ASP A 26 -4.31 15.69 -1.09
N GLU A 27 -4.30 14.40 -1.40
CA GLU A 27 -5.09 13.75 -2.44
C GLU A 27 -5.57 12.37 -1.97
N HIS A 28 -6.54 11.79 -2.67
CA HIS A 28 -6.88 10.39 -2.46
C HIS A 28 -5.69 9.51 -2.81
N THR A 29 -5.39 8.55 -1.93
CA THR A 29 -4.29 7.60 -2.14
C THR A 29 -4.79 6.16 -2.09
N GLN A 30 -4.00 5.26 -2.67
CA GLN A 30 -4.27 3.83 -2.62
C GLN A 30 -2.96 3.06 -2.72
N LEU A 31 -2.76 2.09 -1.82
CA LEU A 31 -1.68 1.12 -1.97
C LEU A 31 -2.06 0.11 -3.06
N ARG A 32 -1.19 -0.02 -4.06
CA ARG A 32 -1.37 -0.91 -5.22
C ARG A 32 -0.19 -1.86 -5.33
N VAL A 33 -0.47 -3.08 -5.77
CA VAL A 33 0.54 -4.10 -6.05
C VAL A 33 0.38 -4.60 -7.46
N THR A 34 1.44 -4.52 -8.25
CA THR A 34 1.45 -4.99 -9.65
C THR A 34 1.61 -6.51 -9.72
N ARG A 35 1.26 -7.11 -10.86
CA ARG A 35 1.55 -8.53 -11.15
C ARG A 35 3.05 -8.87 -11.15
N ALA A 36 3.90 -7.85 -11.31
CA ALA A 36 5.35 -7.99 -11.21
C ALA A 36 5.88 -7.94 -9.77
N GLY A 37 5.01 -7.80 -8.75
CA GLY A 37 5.43 -7.78 -7.34
C GLY A 37 5.90 -6.44 -6.82
N ILE A 38 5.58 -5.35 -7.51
CA ILE A 38 5.92 -4.00 -7.04
C ILE A 38 4.74 -3.42 -6.25
N ALA A 39 4.96 -3.16 -4.96
CA ALA A 39 4.05 -2.41 -4.11
C ALA A 39 4.42 -0.92 -4.08
N TYR A 40 3.42 -0.05 -4.28
CA TYR A 40 3.59 1.40 -4.28
C TYR A 40 2.30 2.12 -3.83
N ILE A 41 2.42 3.39 -3.45
CA ILE A 41 1.25 4.25 -3.20
C ILE A 41 0.99 5.06 -4.46
N SER A 42 -0.24 4.97 -4.95
CA SER A 42 -0.77 5.80 -6.02
C SER A 42 -1.48 7.02 -5.42
N SER A 43 -1.13 8.23 -5.87
CA SER A 43 -1.80 9.49 -5.49
C SER A 43 -2.64 10.00 -6.66
N GLY A 44 -3.88 10.38 -6.41
CA GLY A 44 -4.82 10.89 -7.43
C GLY A 44 -5.47 9.81 -8.31
N VAL A 45 -4.80 8.67 -8.54
CA VAL A 45 -5.35 7.52 -9.26
C VAL A 45 -5.69 6.40 -8.28
N VAL A 46 -6.99 6.24 -7.98
CA VAL A 46 -7.50 5.34 -6.95
C VAL A 46 -8.73 4.55 -7.44
N GLY A 47 -9.26 3.64 -6.62
CA GLY A 47 -10.48 2.90 -6.92
C GLY A 47 -10.37 1.99 -8.15
N GLY A 48 -11.28 2.15 -9.11
CA GLY A 48 -11.34 1.38 -10.36
C GLY A 48 -10.52 1.95 -11.53
N THR A 49 -9.79 3.04 -11.32
CA THR A 49 -9.02 3.71 -12.38
C THR A 49 -7.64 3.06 -12.55
N ASP A 50 -7.22 2.84 -13.80
CA ASP A 50 -5.92 2.29 -14.20
C ASP A 50 -5.54 1.03 -13.41
N ILE A 51 -6.45 0.05 -13.40
CA ILE A 51 -6.28 -1.22 -12.67
C ILE A 51 -5.65 -2.32 -13.53
N ASP A 52 -5.45 -2.07 -14.82
CA ASP A 52 -4.77 -3.00 -15.72
C ASP A 52 -3.33 -3.26 -15.24
N GLY A 53 -2.95 -4.53 -15.16
CA GLY A 53 -1.63 -4.95 -14.67
C GLY A 53 -1.48 -4.97 -13.13
N LEU A 54 -2.47 -4.53 -12.38
CA LEU A 54 -2.51 -4.73 -10.93
C LEU A 54 -2.84 -6.20 -10.59
N LEU A 55 -2.21 -6.69 -9.53
CA LEU A 55 -2.56 -7.96 -8.90
C LEU A 55 -3.63 -7.74 -7.83
N PHE A 56 -3.41 -6.76 -6.95
CA PHE A 56 -4.41 -6.31 -5.99
C PHE A 56 -4.17 -4.85 -5.58
N ARG A 57 -5.17 -4.25 -4.94
CA ARG A 57 -5.13 -2.92 -4.34
C ARG A 57 -5.88 -2.92 -3.01
N LEU A 58 -5.44 -2.09 -2.08
CA LEU A 58 -6.18 -1.87 -0.83
C LEU A 58 -7.35 -0.90 -1.05
N GLU A 59 -8.13 -0.64 -0.01
CA GLU A 59 -9.14 0.39 0.02
C GLU A 59 -8.58 1.77 -0.33
N THR A 60 -9.46 2.67 -0.76
CA THR A 60 -9.04 4.05 -1.03
C THR A 60 -8.89 4.80 0.29
N TRP A 61 -7.71 5.37 0.51
CA TRP A 61 -7.45 6.27 1.61
C TRP A 61 -7.84 7.68 1.20
N ALA A 62 -8.85 8.24 1.88
CA ALA A 62 -9.41 9.53 1.52
C ALA A 62 -8.41 10.67 1.79
N LYS A 63 -8.46 11.74 0.98
CA LYS A 63 -7.69 12.96 1.26
C LYS A 63 -7.96 13.43 2.69
N GLY A 64 -6.89 13.68 3.45
CA GLY A 64 -6.98 14.17 4.82
C GLY A 64 -7.40 13.11 5.83
N SER A 65 -7.37 11.82 5.46
CA SER A 65 -7.75 10.73 6.38
C SER A 65 -6.63 10.37 7.36
N GLY A 66 -5.40 10.85 7.14
CA GLY A 66 -4.25 10.56 7.97
C GLY A 66 -3.65 9.15 7.78
N TYR A 67 -3.94 8.46 6.67
CA TYR A 67 -3.41 7.11 6.40
C TYR A 67 -2.02 7.11 5.72
N VAL A 68 -1.57 8.27 5.23
CA VAL A 68 -0.26 8.46 4.60
C VAL A 68 0.51 9.66 5.17
N GLY A 69 1.78 9.77 4.82
CA GLY A 69 2.68 10.81 5.32
C GLY A 69 3.38 10.44 6.62
N ASN A 70 4.22 11.35 7.12
CA ASN A 70 5.13 11.08 8.24
C ASN A 70 4.42 10.73 9.55
N VAL A 71 3.22 11.29 9.79
CA VAL A 71 2.42 11.02 10.99
C VAL A 71 1.92 9.58 10.96
N ALA A 72 1.26 9.16 9.87
CA ALA A 72 0.79 7.79 9.67
C ALA A 72 1.94 6.77 9.73
N ALA A 73 3.08 7.12 9.13
CA ALA A 73 4.28 6.28 9.13
C ALA A 73 4.88 6.09 10.54
N SER A 74 4.57 6.96 11.49
CA SER A 74 5.01 6.86 12.88
C SER A 74 4.07 6.00 13.74
N ASP A 75 2.88 5.64 13.25
CA ASP A 75 1.96 4.74 13.91
C ASP A 75 2.38 3.27 13.68
N GLU A 76 2.88 2.64 14.74
CA GLU A 76 3.37 1.25 14.69
C GLU A 76 2.26 0.24 14.41
N VAL A 77 1.04 0.47 14.90
CA VAL A 77 -0.09 -0.42 14.68
C VAL A 77 -0.48 -0.37 13.20
N TRP A 78 -0.62 0.84 12.65
CA TRP A 78 -0.95 1.05 11.25
C TRP A 78 0.11 0.45 10.30
N VAL A 79 1.40 0.75 10.54
CA VAL A 79 2.51 0.18 9.75
C VAL A 79 2.49 -1.35 9.79
N THR A 80 2.18 -1.94 10.94
CA THR A 80 2.10 -3.39 11.10
C THR A 80 0.90 -3.98 10.36
N GLN A 81 -0.25 -3.32 10.37
CA GLN A 81 -1.43 -3.73 9.60
C GLN A 81 -1.14 -3.77 8.10
N ILE A 82 -0.53 -2.70 7.56
CA ILE A 82 -0.15 -2.64 6.13
C ILE A 82 0.90 -3.68 5.77
N PHE A 83 1.90 -3.87 6.62
CA PHE A 83 2.89 -4.95 6.44
C PHE A 83 2.22 -6.32 6.35
N ASN A 84 1.30 -6.63 7.26
CA ASN A 84 0.58 -7.90 7.26
C ASN A 84 -0.32 -8.05 6.05
N ALA A 85 -1.01 -6.98 5.63
CA ALA A 85 -1.84 -6.98 4.43
C ALA A 85 -1.00 -7.31 3.18
N LEU A 86 0.18 -6.69 3.01
CA LEU A 86 1.10 -7.04 1.93
C LEU A 86 1.56 -8.50 1.99
N LYS A 87 1.97 -8.95 3.19
CA LYS A 87 2.50 -10.30 3.42
C LYS A 87 1.46 -11.40 3.18
N GLN A 88 0.21 -11.18 3.57
CA GLN A 88 -0.86 -12.17 3.47
C GLN A 88 -1.41 -12.30 2.06
N ASN A 89 -1.36 -11.23 1.27
CA ASN A 89 -2.02 -11.18 -0.04
C ASN A 89 -1.05 -11.37 -1.21
N TRP A 90 0.25 -11.10 -1.04
CA TRP A 90 1.25 -11.43 -2.05
C TRP A 90 1.72 -12.90 -1.93
N PRO A 91 1.88 -13.65 -3.04
CA PRO A 91 1.58 -13.35 -4.45
C PRO A 91 0.21 -13.86 -4.93
N LYS A 92 -0.61 -14.42 -4.04
CA LYS A 92 -1.90 -15.06 -4.38
C LYS A 92 -3.03 -14.47 -3.54
N PRO A 93 -3.49 -13.25 -3.85
CA PRO A 93 -4.53 -12.63 -3.06
C PRO A 93 -5.87 -13.33 -3.33
N PRO A 94 -6.78 -13.37 -2.34
CA PRO A 94 -8.12 -13.91 -2.54
C PRO A 94 -8.99 -13.01 -3.43
N PHE A 95 -8.69 -11.70 -3.45
CA PHE A 95 -9.43 -10.67 -4.18
C PHE A 95 -8.47 -9.63 -4.78
N ASP A 96 -8.89 -8.94 -5.84
CA ASP A 96 -8.13 -7.84 -6.45
C ASP A 96 -8.33 -6.50 -5.71
N TYR A 97 -9.36 -6.40 -4.88
CA TYR A 97 -9.64 -5.31 -3.95
C TYR A 97 -9.68 -5.87 -2.52
N ILE A 98 -8.92 -5.26 -1.63
CA ILE A 98 -8.74 -5.72 -0.24
C ILE A 98 -9.09 -4.57 0.67
N ASP A 99 -9.83 -4.87 1.73
CA ASP A 99 -10.21 -3.90 2.75
C ASP A 99 -9.47 -4.24 4.05
N VAL A 100 -8.71 -3.30 4.58
CA VAL A 100 -7.91 -3.46 5.80
C VAL A 100 -8.70 -2.89 7.00
N TYR A 101 -9.18 -3.81 7.84
CA TYR A 101 -9.88 -3.52 9.11
C TYR A 101 -8.98 -3.72 10.33
#